data_AF-A0A521N6Y3-F1
#
_entry.id   AF-A0A521N6Y3-F1
#
_cell.length_a   1.000
_cell.length_b   1.000
_cell.length_c   1.000
_cell.angle_alpha   90.00
_cell.angle_beta   90.00
_cell.angle_gamma   90.00
#
_symmetry.space_group_name_H-M   'P 1'
#
loop_
_entity.id
_entity.type
_entity.pdbx_description
1 polymer ?
#
loop_
_entity_poly.entity_id
_entity_poly.type
_entity_poly.pdbx_seq_one_letter_code
_entity_poly.pdbx_strand_id
1 'polypeptide(L)'
;MYCLLHQKGEKIDINFMRCIILTIFLLAFKVTLFSQLPLKEYEDSTAKAYKLFQKKKYAEAVSIYSKTFILNAGMGKVIDRYRTASCWALLNNSDSAFFHLDKIAGKGKFGEFELISADYNFLGLQKDPRWEIIMEKIKLNKKNEKGL
;
A
#
# COMPACT_ATOMS: atom_id res chain seq x y z
N MET A 1 16.60 62.98 -48.34
CA MET A 1 17.84 62.26 -48.01
C MET A 1 17.56 61.41 -46.78
N TYR A 2 16.90 60.28 -46.98
CA TYR A 2 17.50 58.93 -46.99
C TYR A 2 18.21 58.59 -45.67
N CYS A 3 17.62 57.63 -44.96
CA CYS A 3 18.22 56.50 -44.24
C CYS A 3 17.45 56.27 -42.94
N LEU A 4 16.34 55.53 -43.02
CA LEU A 4 16.34 54.09 -42.75
C LEU A 4 16.73 53.77 -41.30
N LEU A 5 15.75 53.95 -40.41
CA LEU A 5 15.67 53.20 -39.16
C LEU A 5 15.49 51.72 -39.52
N HIS A 6 16.60 50.99 -39.62
CA HIS A 6 16.62 49.57 -39.91
C HIS A 6 17.10 48.79 -38.69
N GLN A 7 16.20 47.97 -38.14
CA GLN A 7 16.41 46.70 -37.41
C GLN A 7 17.23 46.74 -36.09
N LYS A 8 16.82 46.03 -35.03
CA LYS A 8 16.44 44.62 -35.03
C LYS A 8 15.26 44.36 -34.08
N GLY A 9 14.10 44.07 -34.64
CA GLY A 9 13.19 43.12 -34.00
C GLY A 9 13.75 41.73 -34.25
N GLU A 10 14.46 41.15 -33.27
CA GLU A 10 14.79 39.74 -33.30
C GLU A 10 13.47 38.96 -33.27
N LYS A 11 13.06 38.44 -34.43
CA LYS A 11 11.93 37.52 -34.54
C LYS A 11 12.35 36.27 -33.80
N ILE A 12 11.85 36.12 -32.57
CA ILE A 12 12.05 34.90 -31.79
C ILE A 12 11.40 33.77 -32.60
N ASP A 13 12.23 32.84 -33.08
CA ASP A 13 11.78 31.73 -33.91
C ASP A 13 10.72 30.92 -33.15
N ILE A 14 9.57 30.70 -33.76
CA ILE A 14 8.45 29.94 -33.19
C ILE A 14 8.90 28.52 -32.79
N ASN A 15 9.85 27.94 -33.53
CA ASN A 15 10.43 26.63 -33.20
C ASN A 15 11.36 26.72 -32.00
N PHE A 16 12.06 27.83 -31.81
CA PHE A 16 12.89 28.10 -30.64
C PHE A 16 12.03 28.31 -29.38
N MET A 17 10.92 29.07 -29.48
CA MET A 17 9.92 29.21 -28.41
C MET A 17 9.27 27.87 -28.05
N ARG A 18 8.95 27.03 -29.05
CA ARG A 18 8.42 25.67 -28.84
C ARG A 18 9.42 24.77 -28.10
N CYS A 19 10.70 24.82 -28.46
CA CYS A 19 11.76 24.10 -27.74
C CYS A 19 11.90 24.58 -26.30
N ILE A 20 11.85 25.88 -26.03
CA ILE A 20 11.90 26.43 -24.67
C ILE A 20 10.69 25.96 -23.84
N ILE A 21 9.47 26.02 -24.40
CA ILE A 21 8.26 25.56 -23.71
C ILE A 21 8.32 24.05 -23.42
N LEU A 22 8.79 23.23 -24.37
CA LEU A 22 9.00 21.79 -24.17
C LEU A 22 10.05 21.49 -23.09
N THR A 23 11.10 22.29 -23.02
CA THR A 23 12.18 22.12 -22.03
C THR A 23 11.71 22.50 -20.62
N ILE A 24 10.90 23.56 -20.49
CA ILE A 24 10.28 23.96 -19.21
C ILE A 24 9.26 22.91 -18.74
N PHE A 25 8.49 22.32 -19.65
CA PHE A 25 7.53 21.25 -19.32
C PHE A 25 8.22 19.97 -18.82
N LEU A 26 9.40 19.65 -19.36
CA LEU A 26 10.24 18.54 -18.89
C LEU A 26 10.86 18.79 -17.49
N LEU A 27 11.21 20.03 -17.17
CA LEU A 27 11.77 20.40 -15.85
C LEU A 27 10.71 20.53 -14.74
N ALA A 28 9.44 20.73 -15.09
CA ALA A 28 8.33 20.84 -14.13
C ALA A 28 7.84 19.49 -13.57
N PHE A 29 8.30 18.36 -14.12
CA PHE A 29 7.94 17.03 -13.65
C PHE A 29 8.77 16.61 -12.43
N LYS A 30 8.71 17.40 -11.35
CA LYS A 30 9.14 16.95 -10.01
C LYS A 30 8.07 16.02 -9.49
N VAL A 31 8.04 14.77 -9.98
CA VAL A 31 7.23 13.73 -9.34
C VAL A 31 7.82 13.54 -7.95
N THR A 32 7.05 13.87 -6.92
CA THR A 32 7.29 13.33 -5.59
C THR A 32 7.01 11.83 -5.67
N LEU A 33 7.99 11.07 -6.16
CA LEU A 33 7.99 9.63 -6.02
C LEU A 33 8.03 9.35 -4.51
N PHE A 34 6.89 8.97 -3.94
CA PHE A 34 6.87 8.38 -2.61
C PHE A 34 7.81 7.17 -2.67
N SER A 35 9.04 7.32 -2.15
CA SER A 35 10.01 6.23 -2.13
C SER A 35 9.42 5.09 -1.31
N GLN A 36 9.46 3.88 -1.86
CA GLN A 36 9.11 2.68 -1.11
C GLN A 36 10.14 2.48 0.00
N LEU A 37 9.72 1.88 1.12
CA LEU A 37 10.66 1.55 2.19
C LEU A 37 11.66 0.52 1.63
N PRO A 38 12.99 0.71 1.82
CA PRO A 38 13.97 -0.26 1.34
C PRO A 38 13.63 -1.66 1.83
N LEU A 39 13.74 -2.65 0.94
CA LEU A 39 13.27 -4.02 1.22
C LEU A 39 13.83 -4.57 2.54
N LYS A 40 15.13 -4.36 2.78
CA LYS A 40 15.79 -4.79 4.02
C LYS A 40 15.17 -4.16 5.27
N GLU A 41 14.93 -2.85 5.25
CA GLU A 41 14.33 -2.14 6.39
C GLU A 41 12.89 -2.59 6.64
N TYR A 42 12.14 -2.86 5.57
CA TYR A 42 10.81 -3.47 5.67
C TYR A 42 10.88 -4.83 6.36
N GLU A 43 11.76 -5.72 5.87
CA GLU A 43 11.88 -7.09 6.37
C GLU A 43 12.38 -7.15 7.81
N ASP A 44 13.36 -6.31 8.18
CA ASP A 44 13.86 -6.21 9.55
C ASP A 44 12.74 -5.73 10.50
N SER A 45 11.94 -4.75 10.06
CA SER A 45 10.84 -4.19 10.86
C SER A 45 9.70 -5.19 11.04
N THR A 46 9.27 -5.87 9.98
CA THR A 46 8.20 -6.87 10.08
C THR A 46 8.66 -8.13 10.81
N ALA A 47 9.92 -8.53 10.69
CA ALA A 47 10.50 -9.61 11.48
C ALA A 47 10.50 -9.27 12.98
N LYS A 48 10.84 -8.02 13.34
CA LYS A 48 10.75 -7.53 14.73
C LYS A 48 9.32 -7.54 15.25
N ALA A 49 8.36 -7.06 14.45
CA ALA A 49 6.94 -7.10 14.81
C ALA A 49 6.44 -8.54 15.00
N TYR A 50 6.86 -9.47 14.14
CA TYR A 50 6.51 -10.88 14.27
C TYR A 50 7.09 -11.53 15.53
N LYS A 51 8.31 -11.16 15.94
CA LYS A 51 8.88 -11.60 17.23
C LYS A 51 8.05 -11.11 18.42
N LEU A 52 7.48 -9.89 18.35
CA LEU A 52 6.58 -9.37 19.39
C LEU A 52 5.24 -10.11 19.40
N PHE A 53 4.68 -10.41 18.23
CA PHE A 53 3.48 -11.23 18.09
C PHE A 53 3.65 -12.59 18.77
N GLN A 54 4.75 -13.29 18.49
CA GLN A 54 5.05 -14.58 19.12
C GLN A 54 5.17 -14.50 20.66
N LYS A 55 5.60 -13.35 21.18
CA LYS A 55 5.66 -13.05 22.62
C LYS A 55 4.32 -12.55 23.19
N LYS A 56 3.23 -12.60 22.42
CA LYS A 56 1.90 -12.09 22.77
C LYS A 56 1.85 -10.59 23.06
N LYS A 57 2.86 -9.83 22.63
CA LYS A 57 2.95 -8.37 22.76
C LYS A 57 2.24 -7.70 21.57
N TYR A 58 0.94 -7.93 21.45
CA TYR A 58 0.18 -7.57 20.24
C TYR A 58 0.12 -6.07 19.97
N ALA A 59 -0.04 -5.23 21.01
CA ALA A 59 -0.05 -3.78 20.86
C ALA A 59 1.30 -3.23 20.35
N GLU A 60 2.41 -3.76 20.88
CA GLU A 60 3.75 -3.41 20.42
C GLU A 60 3.98 -3.88 18.96
N ALA A 61 3.54 -5.09 18.62
CA ALA A 61 3.63 -5.64 17.27
C ALA A 61 2.87 -4.77 16.26
N VAL A 62 1.63 -4.40 16.57
CA VAL A 62 0.78 -3.53 15.75
C VAL A 62 1.40 -2.16 15.55
N SER A 63 2.00 -1.58 16.59
CA SER A 63 2.70 -0.29 16.49
C SER A 63 3.81 -0.35 15.43
N ILE A 64 4.64 -1.42 15.47
CA ILE A 64 5.72 -1.61 14.49
C ILE A 64 5.16 -1.88 13.09
N TYR A 65 4.18 -2.77 12.93
CA TYR A 65 3.56 -3.03 11.62
C TYR A 65 2.96 -1.75 11.02
N SER A 66 2.20 -0.99 11.81
CA SER A 66 1.54 0.24 11.35
C SER A 66 2.56 1.27 10.88
N LYS A 67 3.62 1.51 11.67
CA LYS A 67 4.71 2.40 11.27
C LYS A 67 5.39 1.91 9.98
N THR A 68 5.65 0.61 9.88
CA THR A 68 6.28 0.01 8.69
C THR A 68 5.43 0.20 7.45
N PHE A 69 4.12 -0.01 7.54
CA PHE A 69 3.22 0.20 6.42
C PHE A 69 3.12 1.68 6.04
N ILE A 70 3.06 2.60 7.01
CA ILE A 70 3.05 4.05 6.74
C ILE A 70 4.31 4.46 5.97
N LEU A 71 5.49 4.03 6.43
CA LEU A 71 6.76 4.31 5.76
C LEU A 71 6.85 3.65 4.37
N ASN A 72 6.18 2.52 4.18
CA ASN A 72 6.11 1.83 2.90
C ASN A 72 4.91 2.26 2.03
N ALA A 73 4.54 3.55 2.07
CA ALA A 73 3.44 4.13 1.29
C ALA A 73 2.09 3.38 1.44
N GLY A 74 1.82 2.87 2.65
CA GLY A 74 0.65 2.07 2.96
C GLY A 74 0.68 0.66 2.40
N MET A 75 1.79 0.19 1.81
CA MET A 75 1.96 -1.15 1.26
C MET A 75 2.50 -2.14 2.30
N GLY A 76 2.13 -3.41 2.14
CA GLY A 76 2.54 -4.48 3.05
C GLY A 76 2.19 -5.84 2.48
N LYS A 77 3.09 -6.81 2.65
CA LYS A 77 2.93 -8.20 2.18
C LYS A 77 1.69 -8.83 2.82
N VAL A 78 1.06 -9.77 2.11
CA VAL A 78 -0.17 -10.44 2.56
C VAL A 78 0.00 -11.05 3.96
N ILE A 79 1.12 -11.75 4.18
CA ILE A 79 1.42 -12.39 5.46
C ILE A 79 1.56 -11.39 6.63
N ASP A 80 2.15 -10.22 6.39
CA ASP A 80 2.33 -9.21 7.44
C ASP A 80 1.00 -8.55 7.79
N ARG A 81 0.14 -8.32 6.81
CA ARG A 81 -1.23 -7.84 7.04
C ARG A 81 -2.10 -8.87 7.75
N TYR A 82 -2.01 -10.15 7.39
CA TYR A 82 -2.69 -11.23 8.08
C TYR A 82 -2.29 -11.28 9.57
N ARG A 83 -0.99 -11.22 9.85
CA ARG A 83 -0.47 -11.14 11.23
C ARG A 83 -0.93 -9.88 11.96
N THR A 84 -0.98 -8.74 11.26
CA THR A 84 -1.48 -7.48 11.85
C THR A 84 -2.98 -7.58 12.16
N ALA A 85 -3.78 -8.18 11.28
CA ALA A 85 -5.19 -8.46 11.52
C ALA A 85 -5.37 -9.36 12.75
N SER A 86 -4.54 -10.41 12.87
CA SER A 86 -4.54 -11.32 14.02
C SER A 86 -4.26 -10.56 15.32
N CYS A 87 -3.26 -9.67 15.33
CA CYS A 87 -2.96 -8.85 16.49
C CYS A 87 -4.15 -7.96 16.89
N TRP A 88 -4.79 -7.30 15.92
CA TRP A 88 -5.93 -6.44 16.19
C TRP A 88 -7.15 -7.20 16.69
N ALA A 89 -7.41 -8.39 16.13
CA ALA A 89 -8.47 -9.28 16.59
C ALA A 89 -8.24 -9.72 18.06
N LEU A 90 -6.99 -10.08 18.40
CA LEU A 90 -6.60 -10.44 19.77
C LEU A 90 -6.65 -9.26 20.76
N LEU A 91 -6.59 -8.03 20.26
CA LEU A 91 -6.80 -6.80 21.04
C LEU A 91 -8.29 -6.37 21.06
N ASN A 92 -9.20 -7.19 20.55
CA ASN A 92 -10.63 -6.90 20.41
C ASN A 92 -10.94 -5.62 19.61
N ASN A 93 -10.06 -5.24 18.67
CA ASN A 93 -10.30 -4.12 17.75
C ASN A 93 -10.74 -4.67 16.39
N SER A 94 -12.04 -4.96 16.26
CA SER A 94 -12.61 -5.56 15.06
C SER A 94 -12.43 -4.70 13.82
N ASP A 95 -12.58 -3.38 13.93
CA ASP A 95 -12.49 -2.47 12.78
C ASP A 95 -11.12 -2.50 12.13
N SER A 96 -10.06 -2.43 12.95
CA SER A 96 -8.69 -2.50 12.45
C SER A 96 -8.36 -3.89 11.91
N ALA A 97 -8.87 -4.95 12.54
CA ALA A 97 -8.71 -6.30 12.02
C ALA A 97 -9.35 -6.44 10.63
N PHE A 98 -10.60 -6.02 10.46
CA PHE A 98 -11.31 -6.07 9.17
C PHE A 98 -10.67 -5.18 8.12
N PHE A 99 -10.12 -4.02 8.48
CA PHE A 99 -9.34 -3.20 7.55
C PHE A 99 -8.18 -4.00 6.92
N HIS A 100 -7.43 -4.74 7.72
CA HIS A 100 -6.32 -5.55 7.20
C HIS A 100 -6.80 -6.78 6.42
N LEU A 101 -7.86 -7.44 6.87
CA LEU A 101 -8.46 -8.57 6.16
C LEU A 101 -9.00 -8.15 4.78
N ASP A 102 -9.66 -7.00 4.68
CA ASP A 102 -10.14 -6.49 3.40
C ASP A 102 -9.00 -6.14 2.44
N LYS A 103 -7.88 -5.59 2.94
CA LYS A 103 -6.70 -5.34 2.10
C LYS A 103 -6.15 -6.63 1.49
N ILE A 104 -6.06 -7.71 2.27
CA ILE A 104 -5.53 -8.99 1.76
C ILE A 104 -6.52 -9.72 0.87
N ALA A 105 -7.83 -9.69 1.17
CA ALA A 105 -8.83 -10.30 0.31
C ALA A 105 -9.05 -9.50 -0.99
N GLY A 106 -8.98 -8.17 -0.93
CA GLY A 106 -9.22 -7.27 -2.07
C GLY A 106 -8.04 -7.15 -3.01
N LYS A 107 -6.94 -6.57 -2.50
CA LYS A 107 -5.72 -6.30 -3.28
C LYS A 107 -4.77 -7.49 -3.30
N GLY A 108 -4.62 -8.16 -2.14
CA GLY A 108 -3.73 -9.31 -2.00
C GLY A 108 -4.25 -10.60 -2.61
N LYS A 109 -5.54 -10.64 -3.02
CA LYS A 109 -6.22 -11.83 -3.55
C LYS A 109 -6.07 -13.07 -2.68
N PHE A 110 -5.96 -12.89 -1.36
CA PHE A 110 -5.80 -13.97 -0.41
C PHE A 110 -6.97 -14.95 -0.50
N GLY A 111 -6.66 -16.23 -0.76
CA GLY A 111 -7.62 -17.32 -1.01
C GLY A 111 -7.56 -18.47 0.00
N GLU A 112 -6.73 -18.38 1.06
CA GLU A 112 -6.56 -19.47 2.05
C GLU A 112 -7.73 -19.50 3.05
N PHE A 113 -8.90 -19.91 2.57
CA PHE A 113 -10.15 -19.97 3.33
C PHE A 113 -10.01 -20.84 4.59
N GLU A 114 -9.39 -22.01 4.48
CA GLU A 114 -9.23 -22.96 5.59
C GLU A 114 -8.29 -22.40 6.65
N LEU A 115 -7.24 -21.66 6.24
CA LEU A 115 -6.29 -21.05 7.16
C LEU A 115 -7.00 -20.01 8.06
N ILE A 116 -7.81 -19.13 7.48
CA ILE A 116 -8.46 -18.06 8.25
C ILE A 116 -9.67 -18.55 9.06
N SER A 117 -10.44 -19.51 8.53
CA SER A 117 -11.62 -20.05 9.24
C SER A 117 -11.25 -20.89 10.46
N ALA A 118 -10.08 -21.54 10.44
CA ALA A 118 -9.57 -22.34 11.57
C ALA A 118 -8.66 -21.55 12.53
N ASP A 119 -8.25 -20.32 12.20
CA ASP A 119 -7.34 -19.56 13.06
C ASP A 119 -8.09 -18.98 14.28
N TYR A 120 -7.69 -19.46 15.46
CA TYR A 120 -8.27 -19.06 16.74
C TYR A 120 -8.11 -17.57 17.04
N ASN A 121 -7.14 -16.88 16.42
CA ASN A 121 -6.94 -15.44 16.59
C ASN A 121 -8.16 -14.62 16.15
N PHE A 122 -9.00 -15.18 15.27
CA PHE A 122 -10.17 -14.50 14.72
C PHE A 122 -11.50 -14.96 15.32
N LEU A 123 -11.50 -15.81 16.36
CA LEU A 123 -12.74 -16.27 17.01
C LEU A 123 -13.65 -15.11 17.45
N GLY A 124 -13.05 -14.02 17.95
CA GLY A 124 -13.79 -12.82 18.35
C GLY A 124 -14.48 -12.10 17.19
N LEU A 125 -14.01 -12.28 15.95
CA LEU A 125 -14.58 -11.65 14.76
C LEU A 125 -15.73 -12.47 14.15
N GLN A 126 -15.82 -13.78 14.41
CA GLN A 126 -16.78 -14.65 13.71
C GLN A 126 -18.25 -14.28 13.93
N LYS A 127 -18.55 -13.54 15.00
CA LYS A 127 -19.89 -13.04 15.31
C LYS A 127 -20.22 -11.69 14.67
N ASP A 128 -19.21 -11.00 14.12
CA ASP A 128 -19.39 -9.73 13.43
C ASP A 128 -19.97 -9.99 12.03
N PRO A 129 -21.03 -9.29 11.59
CA PRO A 129 -21.63 -9.50 10.26
C PRO A 129 -20.64 -9.34 9.09
N ARG A 130 -19.57 -8.56 9.28
CA ARG A 130 -18.51 -8.38 8.26
C ARG A 130 -17.68 -9.66 8.05
N TRP A 131 -17.73 -10.61 9.00
CA TRP A 131 -17.03 -11.88 8.89
C TRP A 131 -17.53 -12.70 7.71
N GLU A 132 -18.84 -12.85 7.55
CA GLU A 132 -19.41 -13.60 6.43
C GLU A 132 -18.99 -12.99 5.09
N ILE A 133 -19.10 -11.66 4.97
CA ILE A 133 -18.71 -10.90 3.78
C ILE A 133 -17.24 -11.15 3.40
N ILE A 134 -16.32 -11.08 4.36
CA ILE A 134 -14.90 -11.27 4.07
C ILE A 134 -14.58 -12.73 3.73
N MET A 135 -15.24 -13.68 4.38
CA MET A 135 -15.07 -15.11 4.13
C MET A 135 -15.56 -15.51 2.74
N GLU A 136 -16.68 -14.95 2.27
CA GLU A 136 -17.16 -15.13 0.90
C GLU A 136 -16.15 -14.61 -0.14
N LYS A 137 -15.59 -13.42 0.10
CA LYS A 137 -14.57 -12.82 -0.77
C LYS A 137 -13.31 -13.68 -0.86
N ILE A 138 -12.84 -14.22 0.27
CA ILE A 138 -11.68 -15.12 0.32
C ILE A 138 -12.01 -16.44 -0.41
N LYS A 139 -13.21 -16.99 -0.21
CA LYS A 139 -13.67 -18.20 -0.91
C LYS A 139 -13.74 -18.01 -2.43
N LEU A 140 -14.14 -16.82 -2.90
CA LEU A 140 -14.11 -16.46 -4.31
C LEU A 140 -12.68 -16.39 -4.86
N ASN A 141 -11.75 -15.74 -4.14
CA ASN A 141 -10.35 -15.71 -4.53
C ASN A 141 -9.77 -17.13 -4.70
N LYS A 142 -10.07 -18.04 -3.76
CA LYS A 142 -9.65 -19.45 -3.82
C LYS A 142 -10.12 -20.16 -5.09
N LYS A 143 -11.39 -19.94 -5.47
CA LYS A 143 -11.96 -20.54 -6.68
C LYS A 143 -11.24 -20.03 -7.94
N ASN A 144 -10.94 -18.73 -7.98
CA ASN A 144 -10.27 -18.11 -9.11
C ASN A 144 -8.81 -18.57 -9.25
N GLU A 145 -8.14 -18.89 -8.15
CA GLU A 145 -6.78 -19.44 -8.15
C GLU A 145 -6.74 -20.88 -8.72
N LYS A 146 -7.74 -21.70 -8.40
CA LYS A 146 -7.84 -23.10 -8.87
C LYS A 146 -8.44 -23.27 -10.26
N GLY A 147 -8.92 -22.19 -10.88
CA GLY A 147 -9.56 -22.18 -12.21
C GLY A 147 -8.60 -21.87 -13.37
N LEU A 148 -7.30 -21.87 -13.11
CA LEU A 148 -6.18 -21.83 -14.07
C LEU A 148 -5.54 -23.22 -14.18
#